data_AF-A0A0Q8AE03-F1
#
_entry.id   AF-A0A0Q8AE03-F1
#
_cell.length_a   1.000
_cell.length_b   1.000
_cell.length_c   1.000
_cell.angle_alpha   90.00
_cell.angle_beta   90.00
_cell.angle_gamma   90.00
#
_symmetry.space_group_name_H-M   'P 1'
#
loop_
_entity.id
_entity.type
_entity.pdbx_description
1 polymer ?
#
loop_
_entity_poly.entity_id
_entity_poly.type
_entity_poly.pdbx_seq_one_letter_code
_entity_poly.pdbx_strand_id
1 'polypeptide(L)'
;MTASVSPGRRIVLLFSIGFGALAALVGVGLYGLVLAPSPSTPTTAVAPTAPAASDVSPKPSASSATLPPIRSTSNAEAFARQAAGALINWDAATDFDPADYAQVVVDAGDPSGAETAGLASDVRTYLPTTEAWITLRTYGTRQWLIIDEAFVPASWNDAIDQATPGQILPGTIAYTVTGTRHRAGIVGTQAQETSRPIAFTLFIACEPSFDECRLLRLSAVDNPLR
;
A
#
# COMPACT_ATOMS: atom_id res chain seq x y z
N MET A 1 9.06 53.05 28.29
CA MET A 1 8.09 52.97 27.18
C MET A 1 7.97 51.52 26.72
N THR A 2 6.91 51.22 25.96
CA THR A 2 6.48 49.88 25.48
C THR A 2 5.96 48.91 26.56
N ALA A 3 4.97 48.05 26.30
CA ALA A 3 3.72 48.28 25.54
C ALA A 3 2.68 47.25 26.02
N SER A 4 1.59 47.68 26.66
CA SER A 4 0.47 46.79 26.96
C SER A 4 -0.31 46.50 25.67
N VAL A 5 -0.36 45.23 25.26
CA VAL A 5 -1.11 44.79 24.07
C VAL A 5 -2.45 44.22 24.52
N SER A 6 -3.54 44.93 24.20
CA SER A 6 -4.89 44.56 24.62
C SER A 6 -5.37 43.22 24.01
N PRO A 7 -6.25 42.46 24.71
CA PRO A 7 -6.61 41.10 24.31
C PRO A 7 -7.29 41.01 22.93
N GLY A 8 -8.02 42.05 22.49
CA GLY A 8 -8.62 42.08 21.16
C GLY A 8 -7.61 41.97 20.01
N ARG A 9 -6.39 42.49 20.20
CA ARG A 9 -5.33 42.43 19.16
C ARG A 9 -4.72 41.04 19.00
N ARG A 10 -4.84 40.15 20.00
CA ARG A 10 -4.40 38.75 19.89
C ARG A 10 -5.39 37.90 19.08
N ILE A 11 -6.69 38.14 19.22
CA ILE A 11 -7.74 37.41 18.50
C ILE A 11 -7.67 37.71 17.00
N VAL A 12 -7.52 39.00 16.62
CA VAL A 12 -7.37 39.40 15.21
C VAL A 12 -6.14 38.75 14.56
N LEU A 13 -5.02 38.61 15.29
CA LEU A 13 -3.80 37.97 14.78
C LEU A 13 -4.01 36.49 14.44
N LEU A 14 -4.75 35.76 15.29
CA LEU A 14 -5.03 34.33 15.09
C LEU A 14 -5.92 34.08 13.87
N PHE A 15 -6.94 34.91 13.65
CA PHE A 15 -7.78 34.82 12.45
C PHE A 15 -7.00 35.10 11.15
N SER A 16 -6.07 36.07 11.15
CA SER A 16 -5.25 36.35 9.97
C SER A 16 -4.26 35.22 9.62
N ILE A 17 -3.73 34.50 10.61
CA ILE A 17 -2.86 33.32 10.38
C ILE A 17 -3.68 32.16 9.80
N GLY A 18 -4.87 31.90 10.35
CA GLY A 18 -5.77 30.86 9.83
C GLY A 18 -6.23 31.10 8.38
N PHE A 19 -6.58 32.35 8.05
CA PHE A 19 -7.00 32.71 6.69
C PHE A 19 -5.85 32.63 5.68
N GLY A 20 -4.63 33.01 6.07
CA GLY A 20 -3.44 32.89 5.22
C GLY A 20 -3.09 31.43 4.89
N ALA A 21 -3.16 30.53 5.87
CA ALA A 21 -2.92 29.09 5.66
C ALA A 21 -3.96 28.46 4.72
N LEU A 22 -5.23 28.85 4.85
CA LEU A 22 -6.31 28.34 3.98
C LEU A 22 -6.16 28.86 2.54
N ALA A 23 -5.79 30.13 2.35
CA ALA A 23 -5.53 30.70 1.03
C ALA A 23 -4.32 30.05 0.32
N ALA A 24 -3.27 29.71 1.07
CA ALA A 24 -2.10 29.01 0.53
C ALA A 24 -2.45 27.60 -0.01
N LEU A 25 -3.33 26.87 0.68
CA LEU A 25 -3.78 25.53 0.24
C LEU A 25 -4.60 25.59 -1.06
N VAL A 26 -5.39 26.65 -1.28
CA VAL A 26 -6.11 26.86 -2.55
C VAL A 26 -5.16 27.25 -3.70
N GLY A 27 -4.10 27.99 -3.42
CA GLY A 27 -3.10 28.40 -4.43
C GLY A 27 -2.30 27.24 -5.03
N VAL A 28 -1.87 26.28 -4.21
CA VAL A 28 -1.08 25.12 -4.66
C VAL A 28 -1.88 24.21 -5.61
N GLY A 29 -3.20 24.11 -5.42
CA GLY A 29 -4.08 23.31 -6.29
C GLY A 29 -4.25 23.83 -7.73
N LEU A 30 -3.92 25.10 -8.00
CA LEU A 30 -4.13 25.73 -9.32
C LEU A 30 -2.84 26.04 -10.09
N TYR A 31 -1.70 26.20 -9.41
CA TYR A 31 -0.41 26.48 -10.08
C TYR A 31 0.26 25.24 -10.71
N GLY A 32 -0.20 24.03 -10.39
CA GLY A 32 0.26 22.79 -11.05
C GLY A 32 -0.30 22.57 -12.47
N LEU A 33 -1.19 23.44 -12.95
CA LEU A 33 -2.05 23.18 -14.13
C LEU A 33 -1.62 23.95 -15.41
N VAL A 34 -0.44 24.59 -15.41
CA VAL A 34 -0.05 25.58 -16.44
C VAL A 34 1.19 25.22 -17.27
N LEU A 35 1.94 24.16 -16.93
CA LEU A 35 3.18 23.80 -17.65
C LEU A 35 3.29 22.31 -18.03
N ALA A 36 2.58 21.92 -19.08
CA ALA A 36 2.96 20.79 -19.94
C ALA A 36 2.57 21.10 -21.41
N PRO A 37 3.43 20.84 -22.43
CA PRO A 37 3.16 21.27 -23.81
C PRO A 37 2.37 20.24 -24.65
N SER A 38 1.53 20.72 -25.57
CA SER A 38 1.09 19.95 -26.76
C SER A 38 2.22 19.96 -27.82
N PRO A 39 2.39 18.93 -28.69
CA PRO A 39 1.37 18.42 -29.64
C PRO A 39 1.39 16.85 -29.72
N SER A 40 0.81 16.10 -30.67
CA SER A 40 0.14 16.37 -31.97
C SER A 40 -1.00 15.35 -32.23
N THR A 41 -1.98 15.71 -33.06
CA THR A 41 -2.86 14.75 -33.76
C THR A 41 -2.21 14.31 -35.08
N PRO A 42 -2.49 13.08 -35.56
CA PRO A 42 -3.32 13.03 -36.77
C PRO A 42 -4.43 11.97 -36.74
N THR A 43 -5.58 12.35 -37.28
CA THR A 43 -6.76 11.52 -37.49
C THR A 43 -6.51 10.41 -38.53
N THR A 44 -6.99 9.20 -38.26
CA THR A 44 -7.67 8.38 -39.28
C THR A 44 -8.71 7.50 -38.59
N ALA A 45 -9.98 7.70 -38.96
CA ALA A 45 -11.09 6.89 -38.48
C ALA A 45 -11.36 5.75 -39.47
N VAL A 46 -11.47 4.51 -38.98
CA VAL A 46 -12.10 3.41 -39.71
C VAL A 46 -12.88 2.54 -38.72
N ALA A 47 -14.18 2.40 -38.99
CA ALA A 47 -15.06 1.36 -38.47
C ALA A 47 -16.25 1.23 -39.44
N PRO A 48 -17.01 0.12 -39.47
CA PRO A 48 -16.79 -1.16 -38.78
C PRO A 48 -16.74 -2.37 -39.74
N THR A 49 -16.40 -3.55 -39.22
CA THR A 49 -16.87 -4.83 -39.78
C THR A 49 -17.06 -5.82 -38.65
N ALA A 50 -18.30 -6.22 -38.40
CA ALA A 50 -18.64 -7.28 -37.46
C ALA A 50 -18.67 -8.64 -38.16
N PRO A 51 -18.30 -9.71 -37.44
CA PRO A 51 -19.01 -10.98 -37.63
C PRO A 51 -19.53 -11.55 -36.30
N ALA A 52 -20.75 -12.11 -36.40
CA ALA A 52 -21.34 -13.21 -35.63
C ALA A 52 -21.10 -13.31 -34.11
N ALA A 53 -22.19 -13.23 -33.35
CA ALA A 53 -22.26 -13.68 -31.97
C ALA A 53 -21.89 -15.17 -31.82
N SER A 54 -21.28 -15.51 -30.69
CA SER A 54 -21.29 -16.86 -30.14
C SER A 54 -21.63 -16.75 -28.66
N ASP A 55 -22.93 -16.82 -28.36
CA ASP A 55 -23.43 -16.96 -27.00
C ASP A 55 -22.99 -18.31 -26.43
N VAL A 56 -21.86 -18.31 -25.73
CA VAL A 56 -21.55 -19.30 -24.70
C VAL A 56 -21.38 -18.53 -23.41
N SER A 57 -22.50 -18.14 -22.82
CA SER A 57 -22.53 -17.64 -21.44
C SER A 57 -22.11 -18.80 -20.52
N PRO A 58 -20.92 -18.75 -19.90
CA PRO A 58 -20.59 -19.74 -18.89
C PRO A 58 -21.47 -19.40 -17.70
N LYS A 59 -22.41 -20.29 -17.38
CA LYS A 59 -23.11 -20.28 -16.09
C LYS A 59 -22.06 -19.99 -15.01
N PRO A 60 -22.23 -18.97 -14.16
CA PRO A 60 -21.32 -18.77 -13.04
C PRO A 60 -21.39 -20.01 -12.15
N SER A 61 -20.41 -20.89 -12.31
CA SER A 61 -19.97 -21.71 -11.19
C SER A 61 -19.60 -20.70 -10.12
N ALA A 62 -20.35 -20.70 -9.02
CA ALA A 62 -19.97 -19.98 -7.81
C ALA A 62 -18.71 -20.64 -7.25
N SER A 63 -17.59 -20.37 -7.92
CA SER A 63 -16.28 -20.45 -7.32
C SER A 63 -16.35 -19.46 -6.17
N SER A 64 -16.40 -19.97 -4.95
CA SER A 64 -16.24 -19.18 -3.74
C SER A 64 -14.96 -18.38 -3.94
N ALA A 65 -15.10 -17.09 -4.22
CA ALA A 65 -13.95 -16.26 -4.53
C ALA A 65 -13.04 -16.29 -3.31
N THR A 66 -11.85 -16.85 -3.49
CA THR A 66 -10.82 -16.90 -2.46
C THR A 66 -9.69 -16.01 -2.92
N LEU A 67 -9.18 -15.15 -2.04
CA LEU A 67 -8.01 -14.34 -2.35
C LEU A 67 -6.81 -15.26 -2.68
N PRO A 68 -6.02 -14.96 -3.72
CA PRO A 68 -4.86 -15.76 -4.06
C PRO A 68 -3.85 -15.80 -2.89
N PRO A 69 -3.42 -16.99 -2.43
CA PRO A 69 -2.41 -17.08 -1.38
C PRO A 69 -1.04 -16.61 -1.89
N ILE A 70 -0.20 -16.13 -0.98
CA ILE A 70 1.24 -15.95 -1.23
C ILE A 70 1.82 -17.35 -1.49
N ARG A 71 2.52 -17.53 -2.62
CA ARG A 71 3.06 -18.84 -2.98
C ARG A 71 4.30 -19.15 -2.14
N SER A 72 4.35 -20.36 -1.58
CA SER A 72 5.58 -20.91 -0.98
C SER A 72 6.74 -20.81 -1.97
N THR A 73 7.87 -20.31 -1.48
CA THR A 73 9.15 -20.34 -2.20
C THR A 73 10.30 -20.20 -1.21
N SER A 74 11.42 -20.87 -1.47
CA SER A 74 12.69 -20.69 -0.76
C SER A 74 13.49 -19.46 -1.23
N ASN A 75 13.02 -18.74 -2.26
CA ASN A 75 13.64 -17.49 -2.71
C ASN A 75 13.05 -16.29 -1.93
N ALA A 76 13.84 -15.75 -1.01
CA ALA A 76 13.43 -14.67 -0.12
C ALA A 76 13.00 -13.37 -0.85
N GLU A 77 13.64 -12.98 -1.95
CA GLU A 77 13.21 -11.79 -2.72
C GLU A 77 11.88 -12.03 -3.45
N ALA A 78 11.72 -13.20 -4.07
CA ALA A 78 10.48 -13.57 -4.74
C ALA A 78 9.31 -13.72 -3.76
N PHE A 79 9.59 -14.18 -2.53
CA PHE A 79 8.63 -14.16 -1.43
C PHE A 79 8.31 -12.73 -1.00
N ALA A 80 9.32 -11.88 -0.75
CA ALA A 80 9.16 -10.49 -0.34
C ALA A 80 8.28 -9.69 -1.32
N ARG A 81 8.53 -9.82 -2.63
CA ARG A 81 7.73 -9.15 -3.67
C ARG A 81 6.29 -9.63 -3.72
N GLN A 82 6.03 -10.93 -3.52
CA GLN A 82 4.67 -11.46 -3.46
C GLN A 82 3.92 -11.01 -2.20
N ALA A 83 4.58 -11.05 -1.03
CA ALA A 83 4.02 -10.59 0.23
C ALA A 83 3.74 -9.08 0.23
N ALA A 84 4.64 -8.26 -0.31
CA ALA A 84 4.42 -6.83 -0.53
C ALA A 84 3.23 -6.56 -1.46
N GLY A 85 3.07 -7.36 -2.51
CA GLY A 85 1.90 -7.33 -3.38
C GLY A 85 0.60 -7.64 -2.61
N ALA A 86 0.55 -8.76 -1.89
CA ALA A 86 -0.63 -9.17 -1.11
C ALA A 86 -1.02 -8.16 -0.01
N LEU A 87 -0.02 -7.48 0.59
CA LEU A 87 -0.22 -6.49 1.65
C LEU A 87 -0.82 -5.16 1.16
N ILE A 88 -0.50 -4.75 -0.08
CA ILE A 88 -0.89 -3.44 -0.62
C ILE A 88 -2.00 -3.52 -1.68
N ASN A 89 -2.13 -4.64 -2.39
CA ASN A 89 -3.12 -4.87 -3.44
C ASN A 89 -4.44 -5.36 -2.83
N TRP A 90 -5.46 -4.51 -2.87
CA TRP A 90 -6.81 -4.87 -2.44
C TRP A 90 -7.87 -4.06 -3.18
N ASP A 91 -9.11 -4.54 -3.16
CA ASP A 91 -10.22 -3.93 -3.88
C ASP A 91 -11.50 -3.92 -3.02
N ALA A 92 -11.90 -2.73 -2.56
CA ALA A 92 -13.07 -2.56 -1.71
C ALA A 92 -14.41 -2.69 -2.49
N ALA A 93 -14.37 -2.79 -3.81
CA ALA A 93 -15.53 -3.12 -4.64
C ALA A 93 -15.82 -4.64 -4.69
N THR A 94 -14.94 -5.47 -4.11
CA THR A 94 -15.17 -6.91 -3.93
C THR A 94 -15.92 -7.21 -2.63
N ASP A 95 -16.42 -8.45 -2.53
CA ASP A 95 -17.09 -8.97 -1.33
C ASP A 95 -16.12 -9.24 -0.15
N PHE A 96 -14.81 -9.04 -0.33
CA PHE A 96 -13.82 -9.18 0.74
C PHE A 96 -13.76 -7.94 1.64
N ASP A 97 -13.48 -8.17 2.92
CA ASP A 97 -13.23 -7.15 3.93
C ASP A 97 -11.73 -7.13 4.33
N PRO A 98 -11.23 -6.10 5.05
CA PRO A 98 -9.81 -5.98 5.37
C PRO A 98 -9.23 -7.20 6.11
N ALA A 99 -10.07 -7.91 6.87
CA ALA A 99 -9.66 -9.13 7.57
C ALA A 99 -9.24 -10.25 6.62
N ASP A 100 -9.90 -10.41 5.46
CA ASP A 100 -9.59 -11.46 4.49
C ASP A 100 -8.21 -11.23 3.86
N TYR A 101 -7.93 -9.99 3.46
CA TYR A 101 -6.60 -9.58 2.99
C TYR A 101 -5.53 -9.74 4.08
N ALA A 102 -5.88 -9.47 5.34
CA ALA A 102 -4.96 -9.70 6.45
C ALA A 102 -4.63 -11.20 6.66
N GLN A 103 -5.61 -12.11 6.53
CA GLN A 103 -5.37 -13.55 6.67
C GLN A 103 -4.39 -14.06 5.62
N VAL A 104 -4.51 -13.66 4.34
CA VAL A 104 -3.57 -14.06 3.28
C VAL A 104 -2.10 -13.79 3.64
N VAL A 105 -1.82 -12.68 4.33
CA VAL A 105 -0.46 -12.31 4.75
C VAL A 105 -0.06 -13.03 6.05
N VAL A 106 -0.99 -13.23 6.98
CA VAL A 106 -0.74 -13.94 8.25
C VAL A 106 -0.52 -15.44 8.04
N ASP A 107 -1.23 -16.07 7.10
CA ASP A 107 -1.09 -17.49 6.73
C ASP A 107 0.26 -17.81 6.07
N ALA A 108 0.92 -16.80 5.50
CA ALA A 108 2.31 -16.89 5.01
C ALA A 108 3.36 -16.72 6.11
N GLY A 109 2.92 -16.52 7.37
CA GLY A 109 3.78 -16.37 8.53
C GLY A 109 4.38 -17.66 9.06
N ASP A 110 5.13 -17.56 10.16
CA ASP A 110 5.69 -18.70 10.88
C ASP A 110 4.60 -19.71 11.32
N PRO A 111 4.65 -20.97 10.84
CA PRO A 111 3.68 -22.00 11.20
C PRO A 111 3.78 -22.50 12.65
N SER A 112 4.84 -22.16 13.38
CA SER A 112 4.97 -22.49 14.82
C SER A 112 4.03 -21.67 15.70
N GLY A 113 3.56 -20.51 15.20
CA GLY A 113 2.72 -19.57 15.93
C GLY A 113 3.49 -18.48 16.69
N ALA A 114 4.82 -18.55 16.78
CA ALA A 114 5.63 -17.67 17.62
C ALA A 114 5.54 -16.19 17.18
N GLU A 115 5.70 -15.93 15.88
CA GLU A 115 5.65 -14.56 15.33
C GLU A 115 4.23 -14.12 14.93
N THR A 116 3.25 -15.03 14.86
CA THR A 116 1.90 -14.77 14.31
C THR A 116 1.19 -13.58 14.96
N ALA A 117 1.30 -13.42 16.28
CA ALA A 117 0.69 -12.29 16.99
C ALA A 117 1.35 -10.94 16.65
N GLY A 118 2.68 -10.93 16.50
CA GLY A 118 3.46 -9.77 16.07
C GLY A 118 3.14 -9.41 14.62
N LEU A 119 3.22 -10.38 13.71
CA LEU A 119 2.88 -10.22 12.30
C LEU A 119 1.46 -9.68 12.11
N ALA A 120 0.47 -10.29 12.77
CA ALA A 120 -0.92 -9.83 12.68
C ALA A 120 -1.10 -8.41 13.27
N SER A 121 -0.28 -8.00 14.23
CA SER A 121 -0.26 -6.60 14.71
C SER A 121 0.29 -5.68 13.63
N ASP A 122 1.42 -6.01 13.01
CA ASP A 122 2.04 -5.18 11.98
C ASP A 122 1.13 -5.06 10.74
N VAL A 123 0.59 -6.18 10.23
CA VAL A 123 -0.30 -6.23 9.04
C VAL A 123 -1.51 -5.32 9.17
N ARG A 124 -2.12 -5.23 10.38
CA ARG A 124 -3.27 -4.33 10.63
C ARG A 124 -2.92 -2.84 10.41
N THR A 125 -1.65 -2.45 10.48
CA THR A 125 -1.23 -1.06 10.25
C THR A 125 -1.18 -0.67 8.77
N TYR A 126 -1.16 -1.66 7.85
CA TYR A 126 -1.13 -1.44 6.39
C TYR A 126 -2.52 -1.31 5.77
N LEU A 127 -3.53 -1.87 6.44
CA LEU A 127 -4.89 -2.02 5.90
C LEU A 127 -5.82 -0.91 6.41
N PRO A 128 -6.84 -0.50 5.63
CA PRO A 128 -7.85 0.43 6.12
C PRO A 128 -8.64 -0.14 7.30
N THR A 129 -9.11 0.71 8.22
CA THR A 129 -10.06 0.29 9.25
C THR A 129 -11.41 -0.10 8.62
N THR A 130 -12.24 -0.85 9.34
CA THR A 130 -13.57 -1.27 8.87
C THR A 130 -14.46 -0.09 8.46
N GLU A 131 -14.41 1.02 9.21
CA GLU A 131 -15.18 2.23 8.92
C GLU A 131 -14.67 2.94 7.66
N ALA A 132 -13.35 2.99 7.49
CA ALA A 132 -12.73 3.49 6.27
C ALA A 132 -13.06 2.59 5.06
N TRP A 133 -13.11 1.27 5.26
CA TRP A 133 -13.47 0.30 4.22
C TRP A 133 -14.89 0.49 3.70
N ILE A 134 -15.87 0.68 4.60
CA ILE A 134 -17.26 1.00 4.23
C ILE A 134 -17.30 2.24 3.32
N THR A 135 -16.54 3.29 3.67
CA THR A 135 -16.45 4.50 2.85
C THR A 135 -15.76 4.24 1.50
N LEU A 136 -14.64 3.52 1.48
CA LEU A 136 -13.90 3.14 0.28
C LEU A 136 -14.75 2.30 -0.70
N ARG A 137 -15.61 1.42 -0.18
CA ARG A 137 -16.58 0.61 -0.93
C ARG A 137 -17.62 1.50 -1.63
N THR A 138 -18.09 2.60 -1.03
CA THR A 138 -19.01 3.54 -1.72
C THR A 138 -18.38 4.24 -2.93
N TYR A 139 -17.06 4.36 -2.98
CA TYR A 139 -16.31 4.91 -4.11
C TYR A 139 -15.79 3.83 -5.07
N GLY A 140 -16.09 2.54 -4.83
CA GLY A 140 -15.53 1.43 -5.61
C GLY A 140 -14.00 1.43 -5.61
N THR A 141 -13.39 1.71 -4.46
CA THR A 141 -11.95 2.00 -4.40
C THR A 141 -11.10 0.74 -4.49
N ARG A 142 -10.14 0.74 -5.42
CA ARG A 142 -9.05 -0.24 -5.51
C ARG A 142 -7.70 0.39 -5.20
N GLN A 143 -6.79 -0.39 -4.65
CA GLN A 143 -5.40 -0.01 -4.41
C GLN A 143 -4.46 -1.08 -4.98
N TRP A 144 -3.34 -0.65 -5.55
CA TRP A 144 -2.28 -1.55 -6.01
C TRP A 144 -0.89 -0.95 -5.82
N LEU A 145 0.11 -1.83 -5.78
CA LEU A 145 1.52 -1.51 -5.73
C LEU A 145 2.16 -1.75 -7.10
N ILE A 146 2.95 -0.78 -7.56
CA ILE A 146 4.03 -1.01 -8.51
C ILE A 146 5.30 -1.05 -7.67
N ILE A 147 6.01 -2.18 -7.68
CA ILE A 147 7.29 -2.33 -6.97
C ILE A 147 8.38 -1.79 -7.90
N ASP A 148 9.15 -0.83 -7.40
CA ASP A 148 10.34 -0.31 -8.08
C ASP A 148 11.52 -1.24 -7.76
N GLU A 149 11.85 -1.42 -6.47
CA GLU A 149 12.95 -2.28 -6.02
C GLU A 149 12.56 -3.15 -4.81
N ALA A 150 13.28 -4.26 -4.65
CA ALA A 150 13.29 -5.06 -3.44
C ALA A 150 14.76 -5.45 -3.17
N PHE A 151 15.31 -5.01 -2.03
CA PHE A 151 16.73 -5.17 -1.72
C PHE A 151 16.96 -5.44 -0.23
N VAL A 152 18.12 -6.01 0.11
CA VAL A 152 18.55 -6.15 1.50
C VAL A 152 19.18 -4.82 1.93
N PRO A 153 18.62 -4.12 2.93
CA PRO A 153 19.13 -2.81 3.36
C PRO A 153 20.51 -2.92 3.99
N ALA A 154 21.34 -1.88 3.85
CA ALA A 154 22.73 -1.92 4.34
C ALA A 154 22.79 -2.12 5.86
N SER A 155 21.88 -1.48 6.60
CA SER A 155 21.73 -1.61 8.05
C SER A 155 21.28 -3.01 8.52
N TRP A 156 20.98 -3.96 7.63
CA TRP A 156 20.62 -5.32 8.06
C TRP A 156 21.80 -6.06 8.68
N ASN A 157 23.02 -5.87 8.17
CA ASN A 157 24.22 -6.47 8.76
C ASN A 157 24.47 -5.92 10.17
N ASP A 158 24.34 -4.60 10.35
CA ASP A 158 24.44 -3.95 11.66
C ASP A 158 23.41 -4.50 12.65
N ALA A 159 22.19 -4.82 12.18
CA ALA A 159 21.13 -5.41 13.00
C ALA A 159 21.41 -6.87 13.38
N ILE A 160 22.09 -7.64 12.54
CA ILE A 160 22.59 -8.98 12.88
C ILE A 160 23.69 -8.90 13.94
N ASP A 161 24.68 -8.03 13.75
CA ASP A 161 25.83 -7.88 14.66
C ASP A 161 25.42 -7.36 16.06
N GLN A 162 24.32 -6.61 16.13
CA GLN A 162 23.75 -6.09 17.39
C GLN A 162 22.73 -7.04 18.04
N ALA A 163 22.33 -8.12 17.38
CA ALA A 163 21.33 -9.04 17.92
C ALA A 163 21.87 -9.87 19.09
N THR A 164 21.04 -10.05 20.12
CA THR A 164 21.35 -11.01 21.19
C THR A 164 21.32 -12.43 20.62
N PRO A 165 22.20 -13.36 21.04
CA PRO A 165 22.18 -14.73 20.54
C PRO A 165 20.81 -15.40 20.66
N GLY A 166 20.27 -15.90 19.54
CA GLY A 166 18.94 -16.50 19.46
C GLY A 166 17.77 -15.52 19.28
N GLN A 167 18.02 -14.20 19.24
CA GLN A 167 17.00 -13.19 18.96
C GLN A 167 16.54 -13.18 17.49
N ILE A 168 17.44 -13.52 16.57
CA ILE A 168 17.16 -13.65 15.13
C ILE A 168 17.25 -15.13 14.76
N LEU A 169 16.24 -15.65 14.09
CA LEU A 169 16.23 -17.03 13.61
C LEU A 169 17.29 -17.24 12.51
N PRO A 170 18.00 -18.37 12.48
CA PRO A 170 18.87 -18.74 11.37
C PRO A 170 18.16 -18.62 10.00
N GLY A 171 18.82 -18.04 9.01
CA GLY A 171 18.21 -17.82 7.70
C GLY A 171 17.21 -16.65 7.64
N THR A 172 17.11 -15.83 8.69
CA THR A 172 16.36 -14.56 8.63
C THR A 172 17.10 -13.54 7.76
N ILE A 173 16.35 -12.83 6.93
CA ILE A 173 16.81 -11.75 6.07
C ILE A 173 15.76 -10.63 6.01
N ALA A 174 16.21 -9.38 6.01
CA ALA A 174 15.34 -8.23 5.78
C ALA A 174 15.33 -7.86 4.31
N TYR A 175 14.14 -7.66 3.73
CA TYR A 175 13.97 -7.08 2.40
C TYR A 175 13.20 -5.76 2.52
N THR A 176 13.86 -4.66 2.18
CA THR A 176 13.22 -3.37 1.97
C THR A 176 12.63 -3.34 0.56
N VAL A 177 11.34 -3.05 0.48
CA VAL A 177 10.60 -2.87 -0.78
C VAL A 177 10.30 -1.38 -0.94
N THR A 178 10.64 -0.84 -2.10
CA THR A 178 10.25 0.50 -2.55
C THR A 178 9.29 0.39 -3.72
N GLY A 179 8.41 1.37 -3.87
CA GLY A 179 7.45 1.35 -4.95
C GLY A 179 6.58 2.59 -4.99
N THR A 180 5.64 2.57 -5.94
CA THR A 180 4.54 3.52 -6.00
C THR A 180 3.22 2.82 -5.66
N ARG A 181 2.54 3.29 -4.62
CA ARG A 181 1.19 2.88 -4.26
C ARG A 181 0.19 3.74 -5.01
N HIS A 182 -0.62 3.10 -5.85
CA HIS A 182 -1.71 3.69 -6.58
C HIS A 182 -3.04 3.37 -5.90
N ARG A 183 -3.98 4.31 -5.92
CA ARG A 183 -5.36 4.11 -5.47
C ARG A 183 -6.30 4.85 -6.41
N ALA A 184 -7.30 4.14 -6.92
CA ALA A 184 -8.31 4.69 -7.84
C ALA A 184 -9.73 4.35 -7.39
N GLY A 185 -10.68 5.24 -7.72
CA GLY A 185 -12.11 5.08 -7.40
C GLY A 185 -12.96 6.15 -8.10
N ILE A 186 -14.26 6.13 -7.84
CA ILE A 186 -15.24 7.09 -8.38
C ILE A 186 -15.70 8.04 -7.29
N VAL A 187 -15.59 9.35 -7.54
CA VAL A 187 -16.13 10.40 -6.68
C VAL A 187 -17.27 11.10 -7.40
N GLY A 188 -18.50 10.87 -6.94
CA GLY A 188 -19.71 11.28 -7.66
C GLY A 188 -19.84 10.50 -8.97
N THR A 189 -19.52 11.14 -10.09
CA THR A 189 -19.48 10.52 -11.43
C THR A 189 -18.09 10.55 -12.07
N GLN A 190 -17.07 11.07 -11.37
CA GLN A 190 -15.74 11.26 -11.90
C GLN A 190 -14.78 10.19 -11.37
N ALA A 191 -14.07 9.52 -12.27
CA ALA A 191 -12.94 8.67 -11.89
C ALA A 191 -11.78 9.55 -11.39
N GLN A 192 -11.15 9.14 -10.29
CA GLN A 192 -9.95 9.74 -9.75
C GLN A 192 -8.92 8.66 -9.44
N GLU A 193 -7.65 8.98 -9.68
CA GLU A 193 -6.49 8.17 -9.28
C GLU A 193 -5.50 9.03 -8.49
N THR A 194 -4.85 8.41 -7.51
CA THR A 194 -3.76 9.01 -6.75
C THR A 194 -2.60 8.03 -6.68
N SER A 195 -1.38 8.53 -6.87
CA SER A 195 -0.15 7.76 -6.79
C SER A 195 0.77 8.40 -5.76
N ARG A 196 1.39 7.60 -4.89
CA ARG A 196 2.36 8.08 -3.88
C ARG A 196 3.50 7.07 -3.76
N PRO A 197 4.75 7.51 -3.56
CA PRO A 197 5.82 6.61 -3.17
C PRO A 197 5.47 5.91 -1.86
N ILE A 198 5.97 4.70 -1.68
CA ILE A 198 5.87 3.92 -0.45
C ILE A 198 7.17 3.14 -0.24
N ALA A 199 7.60 3.00 1.02
CA ALA A 199 8.70 2.10 1.37
C ALA A 199 8.44 1.37 2.69
N PHE A 200 8.79 0.09 2.76
CA PHE A 200 8.68 -0.71 3.99
C PHE A 200 9.63 -1.91 3.95
N THR A 201 9.83 -2.58 5.08
CA THR A 201 10.73 -3.74 5.20
C THR A 201 9.98 -4.96 5.71
N LEU A 202 10.23 -6.11 5.06
CA LEU A 202 9.74 -7.42 5.45
C LEU A 202 10.88 -8.20 6.09
N PHE A 203 10.65 -8.78 7.27
CA PHE A 203 11.60 -9.70 7.91
C PHE A 203 11.15 -11.12 7.63
N ILE A 204 11.95 -11.88 6.91
CA ILE A 204 11.59 -13.18 6.34
C ILE A 204 12.62 -14.21 6.79
N ALA A 205 12.21 -15.38 7.25
CA ALA A 205 13.12 -16.50 7.50
C ALA A 205 12.87 -17.65 6.53
N CYS A 206 13.95 -18.19 5.98
CA CYS A 206 13.94 -19.35 5.08
C CYS A 206 14.84 -20.45 5.68
N GLU A 207 15.53 -21.24 4.85
CA GLU A 207 16.46 -22.27 5.31
C GLU A 207 17.61 -21.63 6.15
N PRO A 208 18.02 -22.21 7.30
CA PRO A 208 17.63 -23.51 7.84
C PRO A 208 16.49 -23.49 8.88
N SER A 209 15.84 -22.36 9.15
CA SER A 209 14.69 -22.34 10.07
C SER A 209 13.40 -22.87 9.43
N PHE A 210 13.20 -22.67 8.13
CA PHE A 210 12.04 -23.17 7.39
C PHE A 210 12.42 -23.58 5.96
N ASP A 211 11.95 -24.74 5.48
CA ASP A 211 12.22 -25.20 4.10
C ASP A 211 11.71 -24.22 3.03
N GLU A 212 10.61 -23.52 3.35
CA GLU A 212 9.97 -22.49 2.52
C GLU A 212 9.91 -21.18 3.31
N CYS A 213 10.19 -20.05 2.67
CA CYS A 213 10.27 -18.76 3.35
C CYS A 213 8.97 -18.38 4.08
N ARG A 214 9.11 -17.84 5.30
CA ARG A 214 8.04 -17.40 6.19
C ARG A 214 8.20 -15.94 6.55
N LEU A 215 7.08 -15.21 6.55
CA LEU A 215 7.06 -13.82 7.02
C LEU A 215 7.06 -13.81 8.55
N LEU A 216 8.03 -13.13 9.15
CA LEU A 216 8.10 -12.98 10.60
C LEU A 216 7.44 -11.68 11.04
N ARG A 217 7.92 -10.55 10.53
CA ARG A 217 7.53 -9.20 10.96
C ARG A 217 7.54 -8.23 9.78
N LEU A 218 6.90 -7.07 9.95
CA LEU A 218 6.96 -5.95 9.03
C LEU A 218 7.43 -4.68 9.76
N SER A 219 8.16 -3.79 9.07
CA SER A 219 8.34 -2.42 9.56
C SER A 219 7.01 -1.66 9.51
N ALA A 220 6.97 -0.44 10.06
CA ALA A 220 5.88 0.48 9.75
C ALA A 220 6.01 1.00 8.30
N VAL A 221 4.88 1.39 7.71
CA VAL A 221 4.80 2.06 6.41
C VAL A 221 5.64 3.35 6.43
N ASP A 222 6.42 3.57 5.37
CA ASP A 222 7.33 4.71 5.16
C ASP A 222 8.41 4.88 6.24
N ASN A 223 8.63 3.83 7.04
CA ASN A 223 9.74 3.70 7.99
C ASN A 223 10.52 2.39 7.77
N PRO A 224 11.15 2.19 6.59
CA PRO A 224 11.97 1.02 6.30
C PRO A 224 13.34 1.09 6.98
N LEU A 225 14.05 -0.04 7.00
CA LEU A 225 15.50 -0.09 7.16
C LEU A 225 16.18 0.55 5.92
N ARG A 226 17.48 0.85 6.01
CA ARG A 226 18.24 1.56 4.95
C ARG A 226 19.59 0.92 4.69
#